data_AF-A0A5A9ZD51-F1
#
_entry.id   AF-A0A5A9ZD51-F1
#
_cell.length_a   1.000
_cell.length_b   1.000
_cell.length_c   1.000
_cell.angle_alpha   90.00
_cell.angle_beta   90.00
_cell.angle_gamma   90.00
#
_symmetry.space_group_name_H-M   'P 1'
#
loop_
_entity.id
_entity.type
_entity.pdbx_description
1 polymer ?
#
loop_
_entity_poly.entity_id
_entity_poly.type
_entity_poly.pdbx_seq_one_letter_code
_entity_poly.pdbx_strand_id
1 'polypeptide(L)'
;MTTKLSALQSRLPSAFVRLPTIVTAGVLSTGLLLSGCSNNDKGEAETAAHPTSSNEDTAAVAKTSENDGAGQAVLKDTEDKQVAVNNKDKTTIANDNMNPVTASAKQKSLVSNPTQHGTPEDTVKKALDSLYYGDPKQAATYYKVDMANFEEELAKTQSAFQQTVDGVTFTDTKYSDNKTRATITGELMLRGQSEPTSLTYELQKIDGKWKILG
;
A
#
# COMPACT_ATOMS: atom_id res chain seq x y z
N MET A 1 0.72 -67.33 -29.05
CA MET A 1 0.73 -66.78 -27.68
C MET A 1 2.18 -66.72 -27.25
N THR A 2 2.74 -65.51 -27.12
CA THR A 2 4.18 -65.34 -26.82
C THR A 2 4.29 -64.37 -25.65
N THR A 3 4.87 -64.86 -24.57
CA THR A 3 5.02 -64.21 -23.28
C THR A 3 6.47 -63.79 -23.04
N LYS A 4 6.59 -62.71 -22.25
CA LYS A 4 7.68 -62.35 -21.31
C LYS A 4 8.97 -61.67 -21.84
N LEU A 5 8.95 -60.35 -21.71
CA LEU A 5 9.76 -59.46 -20.84
C LEU A 5 11.07 -59.99 -20.18
N SER A 6 12.17 -59.24 -20.34
CA SER A 6 13.22 -58.84 -19.36
C SER A 6 14.47 -58.36 -20.12
N ALA A 7 15.34 -57.45 -19.69
CA ALA A 7 15.39 -56.47 -18.61
C ALA A 7 16.60 -55.53 -18.86
N LEU A 8 16.44 -54.26 -18.47
CA LEU A 8 17.37 -53.37 -17.75
C LEU A 8 18.86 -53.29 -18.16
N GLN A 9 19.23 -52.13 -18.70
CA GLN A 9 20.61 -51.67 -18.85
C GLN A 9 20.98 -50.58 -17.83
N SER A 10 22.27 -50.59 -17.48
CA SER A 10 23.12 -49.49 -16.99
C SER A 10 23.23 -49.20 -15.48
N ARG A 11 24.27 -49.84 -14.92
CA ARG A 11 25.26 -49.34 -13.92
C ARG A 11 25.73 -47.89 -14.23
N LEU A 12 26.26 -47.00 -13.37
CA LEU A 12 27.05 -47.00 -12.11
C LEU A 12 26.95 -45.59 -11.43
N PRO A 13 27.47 -45.40 -10.19
CA PRO A 13 27.32 -44.20 -9.35
C PRO A 13 28.52 -43.22 -9.44
N SER A 14 28.36 -41.96 -9.03
CA SER A 14 29.48 -41.04 -8.78
C SER A 14 29.16 -39.95 -7.75
N ALA A 15 29.76 -40.15 -6.57
CA ALA A 15 30.37 -39.22 -5.61
C ALA A 15 29.85 -37.78 -5.39
N PHE A 16 29.46 -37.55 -4.14
CA PHE A 16 29.52 -36.26 -3.43
C PHE A 16 30.94 -35.66 -3.46
N VAL A 17 31.06 -34.36 -3.78
CA VAL A 17 32.25 -33.56 -3.47
C VAL A 17 31.83 -32.25 -2.81
N ARG A 18 32.50 -31.95 -1.69
CA ARG A 18 32.24 -30.92 -0.68
C ARG A 18 32.63 -29.52 -1.15
N LEU A 19 31.89 -28.50 -0.67
CA LEU A 19 32.23 -27.08 -0.72
C LEU A 19 33.42 -26.76 0.21
N PRO A 20 34.32 -25.83 -0.17
CA PRO A 20 35.19 -25.13 0.76
C PRO A 20 34.55 -23.81 1.24
N THR A 21 34.29 -23.72 2.54
CA THR A 21 34.01 -22.48 3.27
C THR A 21 35.33 -21.77 3.57
N ILE A 22 35.48 -20.51 3.18
CA ILE A 22 36.53 -19.63 3.71
C ILE A 22 35.86 -18.39 4.30
N VAL A 23 36.11 -18.19 5.59
CA VAL A 23 35.62 -17.10 6.44
C VAL A 23 36.46 -15.86 6.19
N THR A 24 35.84 -14.73 5.84
CA THR A 24 36.50 -13.42 5.77
C THR A 24 35.93 -12.53 6.87
N ALA A 25 36.69 -12.36 7.96
CA ALA A 25 36.44 -11.35 8.98
C ALA A 25 37.25 -10.10 8.62
N GLY A 26 36.57 -9.02 8.24
CA GLY A 26 37.14 -7.70 8.05
C GLY A 26 36.30 -6.68 8.80
N VAL A 27 36.76 -6.26 9.98
CA VAL A 27 36.13 -5.18 10.76
C VAL A 27 36.82 -3.88 10.35
N LEU A 28 36.13 -3.05 9.54
CA LEU A 28 36.53 -1.68 9.31
C LEU A 28 35.84 -0.78 10.34
N SER A 29 36.67 -0.24 11.23
CA SER A 29 36.36 0.85 12.14
C SER A 29 36.16 2.15 11.36
N THR A 30 34.96 2.72 11.41
CA THR A 30 34.75 4.16 11.23
C THR A 30 33.76 4.63 12.28
N GLY A 31 34.29 5.26 13.33
CA GLY A 31 33.52 6.16 14.18
C GLY A 31 33.23 7.44 13.42
N LEU A 32 31.97 7.86 13.39
CA LEU A 32 31.58 9.20 12.99
C LEU A 32 30.82 9.82 14.16
N LEU A 33 31.53 10.63 14.94
CA LEU A 33 30.94 11.52 15.93
C LEU A 33 30.23 12.64 15.15
N LEU A 34 28.90 12.61 15.13
CA LEU A 34 28.10 13.78 14.75
C LEU A 34 28.09 14.74 15.93
N SER A 35 29.06 15.65 15.94
CA SER A 35 29.02 16.87 16.74
C SER A 35 27.87 17.74 16.23
N GLY A 36 26.77 17.79 16.99
CA GLY A 36 25.72 18.77 16.80
C GLY A 36 26.21 20.15 17.24
N CYS A 37 26.61 20.98 16.27
CA CYS A 37 26.61 22.42 16.42
C CYS A 37 25.42 22.96 15.61
N SER A 38 24.33 23.29 16.29
CA SER A 38 23.47 24.37 15.83
C SER A 38 22.86 25.07 17.03
N ASN A 39 23.23 26.34 17.18
CA ASN A 39 22.60 27.29 18.08
C ASN A 39 21.08 27.22 17.93
N ASN A 40 20.38 27.14 19.06
CA ASN A 40 19.24 28.00 19.23
C ASN A 40 19.21 28.53 20.65
N ASP A 41 19.31 29.85 20.73
CA ASP A 41 19.10 30.68 21.90
C ASP A 41 17.62 30.56 22.32
N LYS A 42 17.36 29.92 23.46
CA LYS A 42 16.20 30.23 24.31
C LYS A 42 16.18 29.40 25.61
N GLY A 43 16.39 30.12 26.72
CA GLY A 43 15.63 29.92 27.95
C GLY A 43 15.98 28.72 28.81
N GLU A 44 16.77 28.98 29.85
CA GLU A 44 16.76 28.22 31.10
C GLU A 44 15.33 28.02 31.65
N ALA A 45 15.01 26.78 31.99
CA ALA A 45 14.14 26.45 33.12
C ALA A 45 14.40 25.00 33.52
N GLU A 46 15.23 24.80 34.55
CA GLU A 46 15.14 23.63 35.41
C GLU A 46 13.82 23.70 36.18
N THR A 47 13.08 22.60 36.28
CA THR A 47 12.58 22.02 37.55
C THR A 47 11.58 20.90 37.28
N ALA A 48 11.79 19.80 38.01
CA ALA A 48 11.00 18.59 38.08
C ALA A 48 9.55 18.79 38.54
N ALA A 49 8.64 17.91 38.09
CA ALA A 49 7.73 17.11 38.93
C ALA A 49 6.69 16.35 38.10
N HIS A 50 6.56 15.05 38.39
CA HIS A 50 5.36 14.23 38.16
C HIS A 50 4.45 14.41 39.39
N PRO A 51 3.10 14.40 39.28
CA PRO A 51 2.38 13.14 39.52
C PRO A 51 1.02 12.95 38.78
N THR A 52 0.80 11.68 38.40
CA THR A 52 -0.36 10.77 38.58
C THR A 52 -1.80 11.25 38.93
N SER A 53 -2.76 10.68 38.17
CA SER A 53 -4.04 10.03 38.57
C SER A 53 -5.38 10.78 38.73
N SER A 54 -6.35 10.27 37.94
CA SER A 54 -7.63 9.65 38.35
C SER A 54 -8.99 10.35 38.13
N ASN A 55 -9.83 9.60 37.38
CA ASN A 55 -11.27 9.29 37.52
C ASN A 55 -12.30 10.38 37.17
N GLU A 56 -13.11 10.20 36.10
CA GLU A 56 -14.41 9.48 36.04
C GLU A 56 -15.48 10.09 36.95
N ASP A 57 -16.55 10.65 36.37
CA ASP A 57 -17.95 10.26 36.64
C ASP A 57 -18.92 10.95 35.64
N THR A 58 -20.19 10.56 35.72
CA THR A 58 -21.10 10.22 34.63
C THR A 58 -22.34 11.13 34.64
N ALA A 59 -23.24 10.92 33.66
CA ALA A 59 -24.69 11.21 33.68
C ALA A 59 -25.14 12.66 33.36
N ALA A 60 -26.30 12.94 32.77
CA ALA A 60 -27.31 12.19 32.04
C ALA A 60 -28.34 13.20 31.46
N VAL A 61 -28.84 12.90 30.25
CA VAL A 61 -30.23 13.03 29.75
C VAL A 61 -31.08 14.26 30.10
N ALA A 62 -31.58 14.96 29.06
CA ALA A 62 -32.99 15.40 28.99
C ALA A 62 -33.43 15.67 27.53
N LYS A 63 -34.51 15.00 27.11
CA LYS A 63 -35.30 15.26 25.89
C LYS A 63 -36.64 15.88 26.29
N THR A 64 -37.11 16.86 25.53
CA THR A 64 -38.52 17.33 25.40
C THR A 64 -38.58 18.08 24.06
N SER A 65 -39.16 17.60 22.95
CA SER A 65 -40.57 17.37 22.57
C SER A 65 -41.51 18.56 22.78
N GLU A 66 -42.10 19.04 21.67
CA GLU A 66 -43.46 19.60 21.44
C GLU A 66 -43.45 20.20 20.01
N ASN A 67 -44.07 19.60 18.97
CA ASN A 67 -45.47 19.33 18.61
C ASN A 67 -46.17 20.48 17.84
N ASP A 68 -47.08 20.04 16.94
CA ASP A 68 -48.06 20.76 16.11
C ASP A 68 -47.54 21.40 14.80
N GLY A 69 -48.18 21.23 13.66
CA GLY A 69 -49.45 20.58 13.35
C GLY A 69 -49.95 21.08 11.98
N ALA A 70 -50.34 20.13 11.13
CA ALA A 70 -51.31 20.20 10.03
C ALA A 70 -51.25 21.31 8.94
N GLY A 71 -51.33 20.85 7.68
CA GLY A 71 -52.20 21.48 6.66
C GLY A 71 -51.57 21.76 5.30
N GLN A 72 -51.78 20.85 4.35
CA GLN A 72 -52.48 21.05 3.05
C GLN A 72 -52.13 22.34 2.23
N ALA A 73 -51.94 22.37 0.91
CA ALA A 73 -51.71 21.45 -0.21
C ALA A 73 -51.51 22.36 -1.46
N VAL A 74 -50.87 21.83 -2.51
CA VAL A 74 -51.02 22.21 -3.95
C VAL A 74 -50.38 23.54 -4.45
N LEU A 75 -49.22 23.34 -5.11
CA LEU A 75 -48.80 23.74 -6.47
C LEU A 75 -49.33 25.04 -7.10
N LYS A 76 -48.41 25.90 -7.57
CA LYS A 76 -48.39 26.50 -8.92
C LYS A 76 -47.09 27.30 -9.22
N ASP A 77 -46.30 26.73 -10.13
CA ASP A 77 -45.72 27.30 -11.36
C ASP A 77 -45.18 28.75 -11.48
N THR A 78 -44.06 28.82 -12.23
CA THR A 78 -43.66 29.86 -13.19
C THR A 78 -42.63 30.95 -12.79
N GLU A 79 -41.45 30.77 -13.38
CA GLU A 79 -40.45 31.70 -13.98
C GLU A 79 -39.74 32.83 -13.21
N ASP A 80 -38.41 32.70 -13.30
CA ASP A 80 -37.39 33.67 -13.72
C ASP A 80 -37.16 34.94 -12.87
N LYS A 81 -35.99 34.96 -12.22
CA LYS A 81 -35.10 36.13 -12.25
C LYS A 81 -33.67 35.77 -11.89
N GLN A 82 -32.83 35.85 -12.91
CA GLN A 82 -31.39 36.00 -12.86
C GLN A 82 -30.95 37.08 -11.84
N VAL A 83 -30.11 36.71 -10.88
CA VAL A 83 -29.22 37.64 -10.18
C VAL A 83 -27.82 37.04 -10.18
N ALA A 84 -26.95 37.66 -10.95
CA ALA A 84 -25.52 37.40 -10.93
C ALA A 84 -24.91 37.86 -9.60
N VAL A 85 -24.08 37.02 -8.98
CA VAL A 85 -23.05 37.47 -8.05
C VAL A 85 -21.73 36.86 -8.51
N ASN A 86 -20.85 37.75 -8.98
CA ASN A 86 -19.48 37.47 -9.32
C ASN A 86 -18.60 37.35 -8.05
N ASN A 87 -17.51 36.61 -8.23
CA ASN A 87 -16.27 36.57 -7.45
C ASN A 87 -16.20 35.60 -6.25
N LYS A 88 -15.53 34.47 -6.49
CA LYS A 88 -14.13 34.35 -6.06
C LYS A 88 -13.41 33.27 -6.86
N ASP A 89 -12.35 33.69 -7.53
CA ASP A 89 -11.36 32.84 -8.18
C ASP A 89 -10.84 31.77 -7.22
N LYS A 90 -11.40 30.56 -7.34
CA LYS A 90 -10.70 29.35 -6.94
C LYS A 90 -9.96 28.90 -8.18
N THR A 91 -8.67 29.18 -8.22
CA THR A 91 -7.72 28.64 -9.19
C THR A 91 -7.88 27.11 -9.18
N THR A 92 -8.70 26.62 -10.10
CA THR A 92 -8.77 25.21 -10.43
C THR A 92 -7.50 24.97 -11.20
N ILE A 93 -6.51 24.32 -10.57
CA ILE A 93 -5.45 23.69 -11.34
C ILE A 93 -6.14 22.55 -12.09
N ALA A 94 -6.63 22.88 -13.28
CA ALA A 94 -7.01 21.89 -14.26
C ALA A 94 -5.73 21.10 -14.55
N ASN A 95 -5.66 19.87 -14.04
CA ASN A 95 -4.64 18.93 -14.45
C ASN A 95 -4.99 18.48 -15.87
N ASP A 96 -4.75 19.35 -16.86
CA ASP A 96 -5.02 19.16 -18.28
C ASP A 96 -4.02 18.19 -18.95
N ASN A 97 -3.62 17.13 -18.24
CA ASN A 97 -2.89 16.03 -18.87
C ASN A 97 -3.13 14.69 -18.18
N MET A 98 -4.38 14.24 -18.21
CA MET A 98 -4.68 12.82 -18.22
C MET A 98 -5.66 12.62 -19.35
N ASN A 99 -5.16 12.37 -20.55
CA ASN A 99 -5.96 11.65 -21.53
C ASN A 99 -6.38 10.34 -20.84
N PRO A 100 -7.67 10.10 -20.54
CA PRO A 100 -8.07 8.79 -20.06
C PRO A 100 -7.74 7.85 -21.21
N VAL A 101 -6.78 6.95 -20.98
CA VAL A 101 -6.46 5.90 -21.95
C VAL A 101 -7.74 5.10 -22.14
N THR A 102 -8.47 5.47 -23.19
CA THR A 102 -9.69 4.83 -23.63
C THR A 102 -9.29 3.51 -24.27
N ALA A 103 -9.87 2.42 -23.76
CA ALA A 103 -9.75 1.04 -24.24
C ALA A 103 -8.32 0.45 -24.25
N SER A 104 -8.05 -0.38 -23.24
CA SER A 104 -6.81 -1.16 -23.11
C SER A 104 -6.50 -2.00 -24.36
N ALA A 105 -5.56 -1.54 -25.17
CA ALA A 105 -4.46 -2.42 -25.54
C ALA A 105 -3.94 -3.00 -24.20
N LYS A 106 -3.95 -4.32 -24.05
CA LYS A 106 -3.67 -5.05 -22.80
C LYS A 106 -2.47 -4.44 -22.07
N GLN A 107 -2.71 -3.54 -21.11
CA GLN A 107 -1.65 -2.82 -20.42
C GLN A 107 -0.80 -3.84 -19.69
N LYS A 108 0.51 -3.79 -19.94
CA LYS A 108 1.46 -4.70 -19.30
C LYS A 108 1.49 -4.38 -17.81
N SER A 109 1.30 -5.40 -16.98
CA SER A 109 1.37 -5.24 -15.53
C SER A 109 2.74 -4.70 -15.07
N LEU A 110 2.73 -3.98 -13.96
CA LEU A 110 3.95 -3.54 -13.28
C LEU A 110 4.72 -4.74 -12.68
N VAL A 111 4.01 -5.79 -12.27
CA VAL A 111 4.60 -7.02 -11.75
C VAL A 111 4.95 -7.95 -12.92
N SER A 112 6.21 -8.34 -13.00
CA SER A 112 6.75 -9.15 -14.11
C SER A 112 6.42 -10.65 -13.99
N ASN A 113 6.32 -11.17 -12.76
CA ASN A 113 6.05 -12.58 -12.51
C ASN A 113 4.58 -12.94 -12.82
N PRO A 114 4.30 -14.17 -13.31
CA PRO A 114 2.94 -14.68 -13.32
C PRO A 114 2.45 -14.87 -11.88
N THR A 115 1.19 -14.50 -11.62
CA THR A 115 0.52 -14.72 -10.34
C THR A 115 -0.67 -15.65 -10.51
N GLN A 116 -1.08 -16.32 -9.43
CA GLN A 116 -2.27 -17.17 -9.43
C GLN A 116 -3.45 -16.41 -8.80
N HIS A 117 -4.63 -16.53 -9.37
CA HIS A 117 -5.81 -15.82 -8.87
C HIS A 117 -6.08 -16.12 -7.38
N GLY A 118 -6.29 -15.08 -6.57
CA GLY A 118 -6.64 -15.22 -5.16
C GLY A 118 -5.46 -15.49 -4.22
N THR A 119 -4.23 -15.42 -4.73
CA THR A 119 -3.00 -15.45 -3.94
C THR A 119 -2.66 -14.07 -3.36
N PRO A 120 -1.83 -13.97 -2.30
CA PRO A 120 -1.31 -12.70 -1.82
C PRO A 120 -0.51 -11.96 -2.92
N GLU A 121 0.23 -12.66 -3.78
CA GLU A 121 0.98 -12.09 -4.90
C GLU A 121 0.05 -11.44 -5.92
N ASP A 122 -1.07 -12.10 -6.27
CA ASP A 122 -2.10 -11.53 -7.14
C ASP A 122 -2.77 -10.29 -6.52
N THR A 123 -2.89 -10.26 -5.19
CA THR A 123 -3.44 -9.12 -4.46
C THR A 123 -2.51 -7.91 -4.53
N VAL A 124 -1.21 -8.10 -4.26
CA VAL A 124 -0.20 -7.04 -4.42
C VAL A 124 -0.15 -6.57 -5.86
N LYS A 125 -0.11 -7.49 -6.82
CA LYS A 125 -0.12 -7.15 -8.24
C LYS A 125 -1.30 -6.26 -8.61
N LYS A 126 -2.52 -6.61 -8.18
CA LYS A 126 -3.72 -5.79 -8.45
C LYS A 126 -3.66 -4.43 -7.77
N ALA A 127 -3.15 -4.35 -6.53
CA ALA A 127 -2.97 -3.08 -5.84
C ALA A 127 -2.03 -2.16 -6.61
N LEU A 128 -0.87 -2.67 -7.02
CA LEU A 128 0.15 -1.93 -7.77
C LEU A 128 -0.35 -1.55 -9.17
N ASP A 129 -0.98 -2.47 -9.90
CA ASP A 129 -1.52 -2.17 -11.23
C ASP A 129 -2.65 -1.12 -11.15
N SER A 130 -3.49 -1.17 -10.11
CA SER A 130 -4.53 -0.16 -9.89
C SER A 130 -3.93 1.19 -9.53
N LEU A 131 -2.91 1.22 -8.68
CA LEU A 131 -2.22 2.46 -8.33
C LEU A 131 -1.48 3.04 -9.54
N TYR A 132 -0.85 2.20 -10.35
CA TYR A 132 -0.01 2.65 -11.46
C TYR A 132 -0.82 3.06 -12.69
N TYR A 133 -1.83 2.28 -13.08
CA TYR A 133 -2.57 2.49 -14.33
C TYR A 133 -4.03 2.88 -14.14
N GLY A 134 -4.55 2.80 -12.93
CA GLY A 134 -5.98 2.89 -12.64
C GLY A 134 -6.32 3.94 -11.58
N ASP A 135 -7.39 3.64 -10.84
CA ASP A 135 -7.92 4.50 -9.80
C ASP A 135 -7.23 4.20 -8.44
N PRO A 136 -6.60 5.20 -7.79
CA PRO A 136 -5.98 5.01 -6.47
C PRO A 136 -6.99 4.59 -5.40
N LYS A 137 -8.29 4.91 -5.54
CA LYS A 137 -9.31 4.40 -4.61
C LYS A 137 -9.49 2.89 -4.74
N GLN A 138 -9.42 2.36 -5.97
CA GLN A 138 -9.44 0.91 -6.18
C GLN A 138 -8.19 0.25 -5.60
N ALA A 139 -7.02 0.88 -5.77
CA ALA A 139 -5.79 0.42 -5.14
C ALA A 139 -5.93 0.35 -3.62
N ALA A 140 -6.50 1.39 -2.99
CA ALA A 140 -6.69 1.47 -1.55
C ALA A 140 -7.51 0.30 -0.99
N THR A 141 -8.46 -0.25 -1.78
CA THR A 141 -9.26 -1.41 -1.36
C THR A 141 -8.43 -2.67 -1.10
N TYR A 142 -7.18 -2.76 -1.57
CA TYR A 142 -6.31 -3.91 -1.31
C TYR A 142 -5.52 -3.78 -0.01
N TYR A 143 -5.58 -2.63 0.66
CA TYR A 143 -4.84 -2.39 1.90
C TYR A 143 -5.74 -2.50 3.13
N LYS A 144 -5.10 -2.79 4.26
CA LYS A 144 -5.65 -2.62 5.60
C LYS A 144 -4.71 -1.67 6.34
N VAL A 145 -5.06 -0.39 6.31
CA VAL A 145 -4.34 0.69 6.99
C VAL A 145 -5.29 1.33 8.00
N ASP A 146 -4.82 1.59 9.21
CA ASP A 146 -5.55 2.36 10.22
C ASP A 146 -5.12 3.82 10.14
N MET A 147 -5.55 4.50 9.07
CA MET A 147 -5.21 5.89 8.79
C MET A 147 -6.43 6.61 8.20
N ALA A 148 -6.76 7.76 8.78
CA ALA A 148 -7.76 8.65 8.22
C ALA A 148 -7.27 9.18 6.86
N ASN A 149 -8.18 9.27 5.88
CA ASN A 149 -7.89 9.80 4.53
C ASN A 149 -6.83 9.00 3.74
N PHE A 150 -6.58 7.73 4.07
CA PHE A 150 -5.61 6.89 3.35
C PHE A 150 -5.80 6.91 1.83
N GLU A 151 -7.04 6.86 1.33
CA GLU A 151 -7.31 6.94 -0.11
C GLU A 151 -6.81 8.24 -0.75
N GLU A 152 -6.93 9.37 -0.03
CA GLU A 152 -6.49 10.68 -0.49
C GLU A 152 -4.97 10.78 -0.50
N GLU A 153 -4.32 10.31 0.56
CA GLU A 153 -2.86 10.27 0.63
C GLU A 153 -2.27 9.33 -0.43
N LEU A 154 -2.87 8.17 -0.64
CA LEU A 154 -2.46 7.25 -1.70
C LEU A 154 -2.59 7.90 -3.09
N ALA A 155 -3.68 8.62 -3.34
CA ALA A 155 -3.88 9.35 -4.59
C ALA A 155 -2.80 10.42 -4.83
N LYS A 156 -2.36 11.13 -3.78
CA LYS A 156 -1.26 12.12 -3.87
C LYS A 156 0.06 11.49 -4.31
N THR A 157 0.29 10.21 -3.98
CA THR A 157 1.52 9.50 -4.37
C THR A 157 1.51 8.94 -5.78
N GLN A 158 0.33 8.81 -6.42
CA GLN A 158 0.18 8.09 -7.70
C GLN A 158 1.08 8.66 -8.81
N SER A 159 1.10 9.97 -9.00
CA SER A 159 1.89 10.61 -10.06
C SER A 159 3.39 10.36 -9.87
N ALA A 160 3.88 10.53 -8.64
CA ALA A 160 5.28 10.25 -8.30
C ALA A 160 5.61 8.77 -8.53
N PHE A 161 4.71 7.86 -8.15
CA PHE A 161 4.87 6.42 -8.36
C PHE A 161 5.01 6.06 -9.85
N GLN A 162 4.17 6.64 -10.72
CA GLN A 162 4.23 6.44 -12.18
C GLN A 162 5.53 6.98 -12.80
N GLN A 163 6.01 8.11 -12.31
CA GLN A 163 7.23 8.76 -12.79
C GLN A 163 8.51 8.07 -12.33
N THR A 164 8.46 7.31 -11.24
CA THR A 164 9.67 6.75 -10.61
C THR A 164 9.79 5.24 -10.77
N VAL A 165 8.68 4.51 -10.83
CA VAL A 165 8.71 3.04 -10.87
C VAL A 165 8.65 2.54 -12.30
N ASP A 166 9.56 1.61 -12.62
CA ASP A 166 9.65 0.93 -13.91
C ASP A 166 9.08 -0.49 -13.86
N GLY A 167 9.25 -1.20 -12.74
CA GLY A 167 8.71 -2.55 -12.59
C GLY A 167 8.91 -3.14 -11.20
N VAL A 168 8.20 -4.22 -10.94
CA VAL A 168 8.27 -5.01 -9.71
C VAL A 168 8.45 -6.49 -10.05
N THR A 169 9.30 -7.17 -9.30
CA THR A 169 9.51 -8.62 -9.40
C THR A 169 9.43 -9.23 -8.01
N PHE A 170 8.59 -10.25 -7.83
CA PHE A 170 8.55 -11.03 -6.59
C PHE A 170 9.60 -12.13 -6.65
N THR A 171 10.32 -12.33 -5.53
CA THR A 171 11.42 -13.29 -5.40
C THR A 171 11.04 -14.47 -4.53
N ASP A 172 10.25 -14.26 -3.48
CA ASP A 172 9.79 -15.33 -2.58
C ASP A 172 8.46 -14.94 -1.94
N THR A 173 7.70 -15.94 -1.50
CA THR A 173 6.49 -15.75 -0.70
C THR A 173 6.41 -16.80 0.39
N LYS A 174 6.40 -16.34 1.64
CA LYS A 174 6.31 -17.18 2.83
C LYS A 174 4.93 -17.06 3.43
N TYR A 175 4.26 -18.20 3.59
CA TYR A 175 2.96 -18.27 4.26
C TYR A 175 3.15 -18.62 5.74
N SER A 176 2.27 -18.11 6.60
CA SER A 176 2.11 -18.68 7.94
C SER A 176 1.54 -20.10 7.86
N ASP A 177 1.72 -20.90 8.91
CA ASP A 177 1.25 -22.29 8.97
C ASP A 177 -0.25 -22.44 8.66
N ASN A 178 -1.06 -21.53 9.19
CA ASN A 178 -2.50 -21.50 8.97
C ASN A 178 -2.92 -20.81 7.65
N LYS A 179 -1.97 -20.36 6.83
CA LYS A 179 -2.17 -19.67 5.54
C LYS A 179 -3.08 -18.44 5.60
N THR A 180 -3.08 -17.76 6.75
CA THR A 180 -3.83 -16.50 6.96
C THR A 180 -2.94 -15.26 6.90
N ARG A 181 -1.62 -15.44 6.94
CA ARG A 181 -0.62 -14.39 6.75
C ARG A 181 0.36 -14.81 5.67
N ALA A 182 0.90 -13.82 4.96
CA ALA A 182 1.97 -14.04 4.00
C ALA A 182 2.94 -12.86 4.03
N THR A 183 4.22 -13.16 3.80
CA THR A 183 5.26 -12.16 3.56
C THR A 183 5.78 -12.40 2.15
N ILE A 184 5.67 -11.40 1.29
CA ILE A 184 6.21 -11.40 -0.07
C ILE A 184 7.48 -10.58 -0.06
N THR A 185 8.59 -11.15 -0.51
CA THR A 185 9.81 -10.39 -0.80
C THR A 185 9.94 -10.20 -2.30
N GLY A 186 10.54 -9.09 -2.70
CA GLY A 186 10.75 -8.80 -4.10
C GLY A 186 11.75 -7.68 -4.32
N GLU A 187 11.69 -7.15 -5.53
CA GLU A 187 12.59 -6.16 -6.08
C GLU A 187 11.79 -5.11 -6.84
N LEU A 188 12.10 -3.83 -6.61
CA LEU A 188 11.52 -2.66 -7.24
C LEU A 188 12.56 -2.06 -8.17
N MET A 189 12.28 -2.03 -9.47
CA MET A 189 13.09 -1.32 -10.44
C MET A 189 12.61 0.12 -10.54
N LEU A 190 13.49 1.07 -10.24
CA LEU A 190 13.24 2.50 -10.42
C LEU A 190 13.75 2.94 -11.80
N ARG A 191 13.05 3.89 -12.42
CA ARG A 191 13.43 4.43 -13.72
C ARG A 191 14.83 5.06 -13.65
N GLY A 192 15.67 4.69 -14.60
CA GLY A 192 17.05 5.19 -14.69
C GLY A 192 18.02 4.55 -13.69
N GLN A 193 17.58 3.60 -12.88
CA GLN A 193 18.48 2.79 -12.04
C GLN A 193 18.84 1.48 -12.73
N SER A 194 20.07 1.02 -12.53
CA SER A 194 20.55 -0.28 -13.04
C SER A 194 20.32 -1.41 -12.05
N GLU A 195 20.23 -1.11 -10.76
CA GLU A 195 20.06 -2.09 -9.69
C GLU A 195 18.68 -1.92 -9.05
N PRO A 196 17.95 -3.03 -8.79
CA PRO A 196 16.68 -2.96 -8.11
C PRO A 196 16.84 -2.69 -6.61
N THR A 197 15.81 -2.12 -6.01
CA THR A 197 15.69 -1.96 -4.55
C THR A 197 14.86 -3.08 -3.95
N SER A 198 15.33 -3.69 -2.87
CA SER A 198 14.57 -4.72 -2.15
C SER A 198 13.25 -4.17 -1.61
N LEU A 199 12.18 -4.96 -1.71
CA LEU A 199 10.87 -4.63 -1.16
C LEU A 199 10.31 -5.81 -0.38
N THR A 200 9.42 -5.52 0.57
CA THR A 200 8.70 -6.54 1.34
C THR A 200 7.26 -6.09 1.55
N TYR A 201 6.32 -6.99 1.32
CA TYR A 201 4.91 -6.80 1.64
C TYR A 201 4.47 -7.81 2.69
N GLU A 202 3.79 -7.34 3.72
CA GLU A 202 3.09 -8.19 4.67
C GLU A 202 1.61 -8.20 4.32
N LEU A 203 1.00 -9.38 4.33
CA LEU A 203 -0.41 -9.55 4.03
C LEU A 203 -1.12 -10.39 5.07
N GLN A 204 -2.39 -10.08 5.29
CA GLN A 204 -3.30 -10.86 6.11
C GLN A 204 -4.60 -11.13 5.37
N LYS A 205 -5.17 -12.31 5.59
CA LYS A 205 -6.50 -12.68 5.11
C LYS A 205 -7.55 -12.12 6.06
N ILE A 206 -8.37 -11.19 5.57
CA ILE A 206 -9.49 -10.55 6.29
C ILE A 206 -10.75 -10.84 5.49
N ASP A 207 -11.75 -11.46 6.13
CA ASP A 207 -13.00 -11.89 5.49
C ASP A 207 -12.77 -12.71 4.22
N GLY A 208 -11.78 -13.61 4.26
CA GLY A 208 -11.42 -14.49 3.15
C GLY A 208 -10.63 -13.82 2.01
N LYS A 209 -10.33 -12.52 2.09
CA LYS A 209 -9.55 -11.77 1.09
C LYS A 209 -8.21 -11.35 1.64
N TRP A 210 -7.16 -11.45 0.85
CA TRP A 210 -5.86 -10.91 1.21
C TRP A 210 -5.89 -9.38 1.23
N LYS A 211 -5.23 -8.80 2.23
CA LYS A 211 -5.03 -7.36 2.41
C LYS A 211 -3.57 -7.10 2.70
N ILE A 212 -3.01 -6.08 2.06
CA ILE A 212 -1.67 -5.57 2.34
C ILE A 212 -1.74 -4.81 3.65
N LEU A 213 -0.88 -5.17 4.59
CA LEU A 213 -0.72 -4.46 5.85
C LEU A 213 0.18 -3.25 5.61
N GLY A 214 -0.27 -2.08 6.06
CA GLY A 214 0.43 -0.81 5.90
C GLY A 214 0.12 0.16 7.03
#